data_AF-A0A9D5Y8P3-F1
#
_entry.id   AF-A0A9D5Y8P3-F1
#
_cell.length_a   1.000
_cell.length_b   1.000
_cell.length_c   1.000
_cell.angle_alpha   90.00
_cell.angle_beta   90.00
_cell.angle_gamma   90.00
#
_symmetry.space_group_name_H-M   'P 1'
#
loop_
_entity.id
_entity.type
_entity.pdbx_description
1 polymer ?
#
loop_
_entity_poly.entity_id
_entity_poly.type
_entity_poly.pdbx_seq_one_letter_code
_entity_poly.pdbx_strand_id
1 'polypeptide(L)'
;MSKLFTVLVMLFFHVLDDFRLQGILADMKQRSWWKEQEKKEKEKQEQEKKEAQDNKDTQKKQNSELYRHDYIIALFIHSFSWTFMIMLPLAYHQGFSPNGLFLAVFAANLVIHAVVDHLKANAKKINLITDQLIHVAQIVLSAYIVLWLAA
;
A
#
# COMPACT_ATOMS: atom_id res chain seq x y z
N MET A 1 13.87 -24.75 5.20
CA MET A 1 12.45 -25.05 4.86
C MET A 1 12.39 -25.53 3.42
N SER A 2 11.40 -26.34 3.02
CA SER A 2 11.27 -26.68 1.60
C SER A 2 10.85 -25.44 0.79
N LYS A 3 11.28 -25.37 -0.48
CA LYS A 3 10.94 -24.24 -1.37
C LYS A 3 9.41 -24.12 -1.55
N LEU A 4 8.74 -25.26 -1.73
CA LEU A 4 7.27 -25.34 -1.84
C LEU A 4 6.58 -24.81 -0.57
N PHE A 5 7.02 -25.24 0.61
CA PHE A 5 6.45 -24.74 1.87
C PHE A 5 6.65 -23.23 2.03
N THR A 6 7.80 -22.70 1.59
CA THR A 6 8.07 -21.26 1.61
C THR A 6 7.02 -20.49 0.80
N VAL A 7 6.70 -20.94 -0.42
CA VAL A 7 5.66 -20.34 -1.27
C VAL A 7 4.27 -20.40 -0.62
N LEU A 8 3.93 -21.54 0.01
CA LEU A 8 2.65 -21.66 0.73
C LEU A 8 2.53 -20.66 1.88
N VAL A 9 3.61 -20.42 2.63
CA VAL A 9 3.64 -19.40 3.69
C VAL A 9 3.53 -18.00 3.11
N MET A 10 4.16 -17.71 1.96
CA MET A 10 4.01 -16.42 1.28
C MET A 10 2.56 -16.15 0.88
N LEU A 11 1.86 -17.14 0.30
CA LEU A 11 0.44 -17.04 -0.04
C LEU A 11 -0.43 -16.82 1.22
N PHE A 12 -0.10 -17.51 2.32
CA PHE A 12 -0.79 -17.31 3.59
C PHE A 12 -0.59 -15.88 4.13
N PHE A 13 0.63 -15.35 4.10
CA PHE A 13 0.91 -13.96 4.50
C PHE A 13 0.22 -12.93 3.62
N HIS A 14 0.12 -13.17 2.31
CA HIS A 14 -0.68 -12.33 1.43
C HIS A 14 -2.15 -12.28 1.85
N VAL A 15 -2.77 -13.44 2.09
CA VAL A 15 -4.17 -13.49 2.56
C VAL A 15 -4.32 -12.82 3.93
N LEU A 16 -3.38 -13.01 4.85
CA LEU A 16 -3.42 -12.33 6.14
C LEU A 16 -3.29 -10.81 6.00
N ASP A 17 -2.36 -10.32 5.19
CA ASP A 17 -2.14 -8.88 5.04
C ASP A 17 -3.35 -8.20 4.40
N ASP A 18 -3.80 -8.71 3.25
CA ASP A 18 -4.93 -8.16 2.47
C ASP A 18 -6.26 -8.19 3.25
N PHE A 19 -6.54 -9.26 4.01
CA PHE A 19 -7.87 -9.47 4.62
C PHE A 19 -7.93 -9.24 6.13
N ARG A 20 -6.79 -9.14 6.83
CA ARG A 20 -6.76 -8.91 8.28
C ARG A 20 -5.97 -7.68 8.69
N LEU A 21 -4.83 -7.40 8.06
CA LEU A 21 -3.90 -6.34 8.51
C LEU A 21 -4.06 -5.01 7.77
N GLN A 22 -4.79 -4.99 6.64
CA GLN A 22 -4.98 -3.80 5.81
C GLN A 22 -5.52 -2.56 6.55
N GLY A 23 -6.36 -2.75 7.57
CA GLY A 23 -6.79 -1.72 8.53
C GLY A 23 -7.21 -0.37 7.90
N ILE A 24 -6.81 0.74 8.55
CA ILE A 24 -7.08 2.12 8.08
C ILE A 24 -6.24 2.51 6.85
N LEU A 25 -5.11 1.83 6.62
CA LEU A 25 -4.24 2.09 5.47
C LEU A 25 -4.95 1.78 4.14
N ALA A 26 -5.87 0.82 4.15
CA ALA A 26 -6.76 0.50 3.04
C ALA A 26 -7.57 1.71 2.53
N ASP A 27 -8.01 2.56 3.46
CA ASP A 27 -8.82 3.72 3.17
C ASP A 27 -7.93 4.92 2.84
N MET A 28 -6.85 5.12 3.59
CA MET A 28 -5.92 6.23 3.40
C MET A 28 -5.18 6.18 2.06
N LYS A 29 -4.98 5.01 1.45
CA LYS A 29 -4.39 4.91 0.09
C LYS A 29 -5.32 5.45 -1.02
N GLN A 30 -6.60 5.67 -0.71
CA GLN A 30 -7.61 6.15 -1.65
C GLN A 30 -7.69 7.68 -1.63
N ARG A 31 -7.51 8.33 -2.79
CA ARG A 31 -7.65 9.78 -2.92
C ARG A 31 -9.05 10.28 -2.56
N SER A 32 -10.08 9.47 -2.77
CA SER A 32 -11.47 9.80 -2.40
C SER A 32 -11.65 9.96 -0.89
N TRP A 33 -10.94 9.17 -0.08
CA TRP A 33 -11.01 9.26 1.37
C TRP A 33 -10.55 10.64 1.86
N TRP A 34 -9.43 11.15 1.34
CA TRP A 34 -8.89 12.47 1.70
C TRP A 34 -9.82 13.62 1.27
N LYS A 35 -10.48 13.50 0.12
CA LYS A 35 -11.49 14.48 -0.32
C LYS A 35 -12.69 14.53 0.62
N GLU A 36 -13.11 13.38 1.13
CA GLU A 36 -14.22 13.30 2.09
C GLU A 36 -13.84 13.92 3.45
N GLN A 37 -12.62 13.68 3.93
CA GLN A 37 -12.12 14.32 5.15
C GLN A 37 -12.06 15.85 5.02
N GLU A 38 -11.53 16.34 3.89
CA GLU A 38 -11.48 17.77 3.60
C GLU A 38 -12.89 18.40 3.57
N LYS A 39 -13.89 17.69 3.02
CA LYS A 39 -15.29 18.15 3.01
C LYS A 39 -15.87 18.24 4.42
N LYS A 40 -15.71 17.19 5.23
CA LYS A 40 -16.19 17.15 6.61
C LYS A 40 -15.59 18.26 7.47
N GLU A 41 -14.30 18.53 7.29
CA GLU A 41 -13.62 19.59 8.01
C GLU A 41 -14.16 20.97 7.63
N LYS A 42 -14.40 21.22 6.34
CA LYS A 42 -15.01 22.47 5.86
C LYS A 42 -16.42 22.68 6.42
N GLU A 43 -17.25 21.63 6.46
CA GLU A 43 -18.61 21.69 7.01
C GLU A 43 -18.60 22.02 8.50
N LYS A 44 -17.74 21.35 9.29
CA LYS A 44 -17.57 21.62 10.71
C LYS A 44 -17.13 23.06 10.98
N GLN A 45 -16.16 23.54 10.21
CA GLN A 45 -15.68 24.92 10.34
C GLN A 45 -16.73 25.95 9.91
N GLU A 46 -17.59 25.65 8.92
CA GLU A 46 -18.68 26.55 8.53
C GLU A 46 -19.73 26.65 9.63
N GLN A 47 -20.01 25.54 10.33
CA GLN A 47 -20.88 25.54 11.52
C GLN A 47 -20.28 26.38 12.65
N GLU A 48 -18.99 26.17 12.96
CA GLU A 48 -18.28 26.95 14.00
C GLU A 48 -18.16 28.44 13.64
N LYS A 49 -17.97 28.79 12.35
CA LYS A 49 -17.92 30.19 11.89
C LYS A 49 -19.28 30.89 11.92
N LYS A 50 -20.39 30.17 11.74
CA LYS A 50 -21.74 30.71 11.96
C LYS A 50 -21.97 31.07 13.44
N GLU A 51 -21.16 30.51 14.34
CA GLU A 51 -21.20 30.77 15.78
C GLU A 51 -20.13 31.77 16.27
N ALA A 52 -19.05 32.00 15.50
CA ALA A 52 -17.98 32.93 15.85
C ALA A 52 -17.53 33.78 14.65
N GLN A 53 -17.89 35.07 14.68
CA GLN A 53 -17.53 36.04 13.65
C GLN A 53 -16.21 36.75 14.00
N ASP A 54 -15.12 36.39 13.33
CA ASP A 54 -14.30 37.28 12.48
C ASP A 54 -12.98 36.58 12.04
N ASN A 55 -12.54 36.89 10.82
CA ASN A 55 -11.21 36.74 10.21
C ASN A 55 -10.49 35.36 10.21
N LYS A 56 -10.82 34.47 9.25
CA LYS A 56 -10.11 33.18 9.01
C LYS A 56 -9.87 32.80 7.54
N ASP A 57 -10.14 33.67 6.56
CA ASP A 57 -10.23 33.24 5.16
C ASP A 57 -8.86 33.11 4.44
N THR A 58 -7.79 33.74 4.95
CA THR A 58 -6.46 33.68 4.35
C THR A 58 -5.69 32.39 4.69
N GLN A 59 -5.91 31.81 5.87
CA GLN A 59 -5.25 30.56 6.30
C GLN A 59 -5.85 29.31 5.61
N LYS A 60 -7.07 29.45 5.05
CA LYS A 60 -7.93 28.38 4.54
C LYS A 60 -7.50 27.81 3.18
N LYS A 61 -6.91 28.62 2.30
CA LYS A 61 -6.44 28.17 0.97
C LYS A 61 -5.13 27.37 1.06
N GLN A 62 -4.34 27.63 2.10
CA GLN A 62 -3.02 27.04 2.28
C GLN A 62 -3.08 25.59 2.81
N ASN A 63 -4.12 25.23 3.56
CA ASN A 63 -4.22 23.90 4.19
C ASN A 63 -4.77 22.80 3.26
N SER A 64 -5.66 23.11 2.32
CA SER A 64 -6.23 22.11 1.40
C SER A 64 -5.25 21.58 0.34
N GLU A 65 -4.23 22.38 -0.02
CA GLU A 65 -3.18 21.90 -0.93
C GLU A 65 -2.13 21.05 -0.21
N LEU A 66 -1.94 21.27 1.09
CA LEU A 66 -0.89 20.63 1.90
C LEU A 66 -1.02 19.09 1.88
N TYR A 67 -2.25 18.57 1.96
CA TYR A 67 -2.53 17.13 2.10
C TYR A 67 -2.98 16.44 0.80
N ARG A 68 -2.97 17.15 -0.33
CA ARG A 68 -3.48 16.63 -1.61
C ARG A 68 -2.76 15.36 -2.07
N HIS A 69 -1.52 15.18 -1.63
CA HIS A 69 -0.64 14.09 -2.05
C HIS A 69 -0.39 13.05 -0.94
N ASP A 70 -1.02 13.19 0.23
CA ASP A 70 -0.81 12.27 1.38
C ASP A 70 -1.22 10.83 1.07
N TYR A 71 -2.22 10.65 0.19
CA TYR A 71 -2.62 9.33 -0.30
C TYR A 71 -1.46 8.60 -1.01
N ILE A 72 -0.48 9.33 -1.59
CA ILE A 72 0.71 8.73 -2.24
C ILE A 72 1.62 8.11 -1.17
N ILE A 73 1.80 8.79 -0.04
CA ILE A 73 2.57 8.26 1.08
C ILE A 73 1.86 7.05 1.70
N ALA A 74 0.53 7.14 1.90
CA ALA A 74 -0.25 6.01 2.39
C ALA A 74 -0.19 4.80 1.45
N LEU A 75 -0.28 5.03 0.13
CA LEU A 75 -0.10 4.02 -0.90
C LEU A 75 1.28 3.37 -0.81
N PHE A 76 2.35 4.16 -0.70
CA PHE A 76 3.71 3.66 -0.58
C PHE A 76 3.92 2.83 0.70
N ILE A 77 3.49 3.33 1.86
CA ILE A 77 3.63 2.63 3.13
C ILE A 77 2.84 1.31 3.14
N HIS A 78 1.63 1.32 2.58
CA HIS A 78 0.86 0.09 2.42
C HIS A 78 1.60 -0.92 1.52
N SER A 79 2.13 -0.46 0.38
CA SER A 79 2.90 -1.30 -0.54
C SER A 79 4.17 -1.87 0.10
N PHE A 80 4.82 -1.07 0.94
CA PHE A 80 5.99 -1.47 1.70
C PHE A 80 5.64 -2.54 2.73
N SER A 81 4.59 -2.31 3.53
CA SER A 81 4.11 -3.28 4.53
C SER A 81 3.78 -4.62 3.87
N TRP A 82 3.04 -4.59 2.77
CA TRP A 82 2.66 -5.78 2.02
C TRP A 82 3.87 -6.54 1.47
N THR A 83 4.76 -5.82 0.77
CA THR A 83 5.99 -6.42 0.19
C THR A 83 6.89 -7.00 1.26
N PHE A 84 7.01 -6.30 2.40
CA PHE A 84 7.76 -6.79 3.54
C PHE A 84 7.16 -8.08 4.09
N MET A 85 5.83 -8.14 4.25
CA MET A 85 5.16 -9.34 4.75
C MET A 85 5.32 -10.53 3.82
N ILE A 86 5.03 -10.39 2.52
CA ILE A 86 5.13 -11.51 1.59
C ILE A 86 6.57 -11.99 1.36
N MET A 87 7.57 -11.13 1.54
CA MET A 87 8.99 -11.49 1.37
C MET A 87 9.67 -11.99 2.66
N LEU A 88 9.04 -11.85 3.82
CA LEU A 88 9.58 -12.34 5.10
C LEU A 88 9.92 -13.85 5.08
N PRO A 89 9.08 -14.75 4.51
CA PRO A 89 9.43 -16.18 4.39
C PRO A 89 10.66 -16.43 3.51
N LEU A 90 10.87 -15.60 2.48
CA LEU A 90 12.05 -15.68 1.62
C LEU A 90 13.31 -15.26 2.38
N ALA A 91 13.24 -14.16 3.14
CA ALA A 91 14.34 -13.73 3.99
C ALA A 91 14.70 -14.79 5.03
N TYR A 92 13.71 -15.42 5.65
CA TYR A 92 13.92 -16.55 6.58
C TYR A 92 14.58 -17.74 5.87
N HIS A 93 14.16 -18.08 4.65
CA HIS A 93 14.76 -19.17 3.88
C HIS A 93 16.25 -18.93 3.60
N GLN A 94 16.66 -17.67 3.38
CA GLN A 94 18.05 -17.25 3.20
C GLN A 94 18.80 -16.98 4.51
N GLY A 95 18.24 -17.35 5.67
CA GLY A 95 18.88 -17.12 6.97
C GLY A 95 19.09 -15.64 7.31
N PHE A 96 18.18 -14.77 6.84
CA PHE A 96 18.25 -13.31 7.01
C PHE A 96 19.53 -12.66 6.47
N SER A 97 20.14 -13.28 5.45
CA SER A 97 21.30 -12.74 4.74
C SER A 97 20.91 -12.34 3.31
N PRO A 98 20.11 -11.26 3.12
CA PRO A 98 19.61 -10.87 1.80
C PRO A 98 20.77 -10.42 0.91
N ASN A 99 20.86 -11.02 -0.28
CA ASN A 99 21.82 -10.62 -1.30
C ASN A 99 21.29 -9.46 -2.17
N GLY A 100 22.14 -8.93 -3.06
CA GLY A 100 21.74 -7.82 -3.94
C GLY A 100 20.54 -8.14 -4.84
N LEU A 101 20.40 -9.40 -5.28
CA LEU A 101 19.25 -9.83 -6.09
C LEU A 101 17.95 -9.81 -5.27
N PHE A 102 17.98 -10.25 -4.01
CA PHE A 102 16.83 -10.14 -3.09
C PHE A 102 16.38 -8.69 -2.96
N LEU A 103 17.32 -7.76 -2.74
CA LEU A 103 17.02 -6.33 -2.61
C LEU A 103 16.45 -5.74 -3.89
N ALA A 104 16.96 -6.15 -5.06
CA ALA A 104 16.42 -5.73 -6.35
C ALA A 104 14.98 -6.23 -6.56
N VAL A 105 14.71 -7.50 -6.24
CA VAL A 105 13.36 -8.09 -6.31
C VAL A 105 12.42 -7.41 -5.31
N PHE A 106 12.91 -7.07 -4.11
CA PHE A 106 12.14 -6.34 -3.11
C PHE A 106 11.73 -4.96 -3.62
N ALA A 107 12.67 -4.19 -4.15
CA ALA A 107 12.39 -2.87 -4.70
C ALA A 107 11.42 -2.94 -5.89
N ALA A 108 11.59 -3.92 -6.78
CA ALA A 108 10.69 -4.14 -7.90
C ALA A 108 9.26 -4.48 -7.44
N ASN A 109 9.10 -5.39 -6.46
CA ASN A 109 7.79 -5.73 -5.92
C ASN A 109 7.09 -4.54 -5.28
N LEU A 110 7.83 -3.76 -4.49
CA LEU A 110 7.32 -2.56 -3.85
C LEU A 110 6.72 -1.59 -4.87
N VAL A 111 7.45 -1.34 -5.95
CA VAL A 111 7.00 -0.44 -7.03
C VAL A 111 5.79 -1.02 -7.77
N ILE A 112 5.84 -2.30 -8.14
CA ILE A 112 4.74 -2.96 -8.86
C ILE A 112 3.47 -2.93 -8.00
N HIS A 113 3.54 -3.29 -6.72
CA HIS A 113 2.41 -3.26 -5.80
C HIS A 113 1.79 -1.87 -5.72
N ALA A 114 2.61 -0.84 -5.50
CA ALA A 114 2.14 0.55 -5.44
C ALA A 114 1.41 0.97 -6.72
N VAL A 115 1.92 0.56 -7.88
CA VAL A 115 1.29 0.84 -9.18
C VAL A 115 -0.03 0.08 -9.32
N VAL A 116 -0.09 -1.21 -8.99
CA VAL A 116 -1.30 -2.04 -9.08
C VAL A 116 -2.40 -1.48 -8.18
N ASP A 117 -2.07 -1.16 -6.94
CA ASP A 117 -3.01 -0.54 -6.02
C ASP A 117 -3.48 0.84 -6.48
N HIS A 118 -2.59 1.65 -7.06
CA HIS A 118 -2.99 2.91 -7.68
C HIS A 118 -3.99 2.65 -8.82
N LEU A 119 -3.73 1.68 -9.69
CA LEU A 119 -4.58 1.33 -10.82
C LEU A 119 -5.98 0.86 -10.36
N LYS A 120 -6.05 0.10 -9.27
CA LYS A 120 -7.31 -0.36 -8.67
C LYS A 120 -8.04 0.75 -7.92
N ALA A 121 -7.40 1.32 -6.91
CA ALA A 121 -8.04 2.19 -5.92
C ALA A 121 -8.26 3.62 -6.42
N ASN A 122 -7.35 4.14 -7.25
CA ASN A 122 -7.34 5.55 -7.65
C ASN A 122 -7.66 5.76 -9.12
N ALA A 123 -7.03 5.00 -10.03
CA ALA A 123 -7.29 5.11 -11.47
C ALA A 123 -8.53 4.33 -11.93
N LYS A 124 -9.00 3.37 -11.11
CA LYS A 124 -10.15 2.49 -11.39
C LYS A 124 -10.05 1.78 -12.75
N LYS A 125 -8.83 1.42 -13.16
CA LYS A 125 -8.53 0.74 -14.43
C LYS A 125 -8.61 -0.78 -14.33
N ILE A 126 -8.45 -1.33 -13.13
CA ILE A 126 -8.50 -2.76 -12.86
C ILE A 126 -9.49 -3.06 -11.73
N ASN A 127 -10.01 -4.28 -11.71
CA ASN A 127 -10.91 -4.78 -10.66
C ASN A 127 -10.16 -5.62 -9.62
N LEU A 128 -10.88 -6.05 -8.57
CA LEU A 128 -10.32 -6.85 -7.49
C LEU A 128 -9.72 -8.18 -7.97
N ILE A 129 -10.35 -8.86 -8.93
CA ILE A 129 -9.83 -10.14 -9.45
C ILE A 129 -8.47 -9.92 -10.12
N THR A 130 -8.37 -8.89 -10.97
CA THR A 130 -7.12 -8.57 -11.69
C THR A 130 -5.99 -8.21 -10.73
N ASP A 131 -6.31 -7.41 -9.71
CA ASP A 131 -5.40 -7.05 -8.63
C ASP A 131 -4.86 -8.28 -7.88
N GLN A 132 -5.74 -9.18 -7.41
CA GLN A 132 -5.34 -10.39 -6.71
C GLN A 132 -4.52 -11.34 -7.59
N LEU A 133 -4.84 -11.44 -8.89
CA LEU A 133 -4.05 -12.22 -9.84
C LEU A 133 -2.63 -11.66 -10.01
N ILE A 134 -2.48 -10.33 -10.05
CA ILE A 134 -1.16 -9.70 -10.14
C ILE A 134 -0.37 -9.91 -8.85
N HIS A 135 -0.99 -9.78 -7.67
CA HIS A 135 -0.34 -10.06 -6.39
C HIS A 135 0.14 -11.51 -6.28
N VAL A 136 -0.68 -12.48 -6.70
CA VAL A 136 -0.27 -13.89 -6.75
C VAL A 136 0.88 -14.09 -7.74
N ALA A 137 0.85 -13.45 -8.91
CA ALA A 137 1.94 -13.50 -9.87
C ALA A 137 3.24 -12.89 -9.30
N GLN A 138 3.16 -11.80 -8.55
CA GLN A 138 4.30 -11.21 -7.83
C GLN A 138 4.90 -12.21 -6.84
N ILE A 139 4.08 -12.90 -6.05
CA ILE A 139 4.55 -13.93 -5.09
C ILE A 139 5.27 -15.06 -5.83
N VAL A 140 4.66 -15.63 -6.86
CA VAL A 140 5.22 -16.76 -7.62
C VAL A 140 6.52 -16.36 -8.31
N LEU A 141 6.56 -15.20 -8.97
CA LEU A 141 7.73 -14.72 -9.68
C LEU A 141 8.89 -14.39 -8.72
N SER A 142 8.58 -13.74 -7.61
CA SER A 142 9.60 -13.39 -6.59
C SER A 142 10.19 -14.63 -5.95
N ALA A 143 9.33 -15.59 -5.60
CA ALA A 143 9.78 -16.87 -5.08
C ALA A 143 10.63 -17.62 -6.11
N TYR A 144 10.22 -17.63 -7.37
CA TYR A 144 10.99 -18.25 -8.45
C TYR A 144 12.40 -17.66 -8.57
N ILE A 145 12.49 -16.32 -8.67
CA ILE A 145 13.77 -15.62 -8.80
C ILE A 145 14.65 -15.88 -7.57
N VAL A 146 14.11 -15.71 -6.36
CA VAL A 146 14.92 -15.77 -5.13
C VAL A 146 15.30 -17.20 -4.73
N LEU A 147 14.40 -18.18 -4.88
CA LEU A 147 14.65 -19.55 -4.41
C LEU A 147 15.27 -20.46 -5.47
N TRP A 148 15.20 -20.12 -6.77
CA TRP A 148 15.76 -20.95 -7.84
C TRP A 148 16.86 -20.26 -8.64
N LEU A 149 16.84 -18.94 -8.84
CA LEU A 149 17.92 -18.25 -9.58
C LEU A 149 19.02 -17.71 -8.67
N ALA A 150 18.72 -17.47 -7.39
CA ALA A 150 19.68 -16.96 -6.41
C ALA A 150 20.26 -18.03 -5.46
N ALA A 151 19.84 -19.29 -5.62
CA ALA A 151 20.19 -20.42 -4.75
C ALA A 151 21.31 -21.29 -5.33
#